data_AF-A0A1H7XQV2-F1
#
_entry.id   AF-A0A1H7XQV2-F1
#
_cell.length_a   1.000
_cell.length_b   1.000
_cell.length_c   1.000
_cell.angle_alpha   90.00
_cell.angle_beta   90.00
_cell.angle_gamma   90.00
#
_symmetry.space_group_name_H-M   'P 1'
#
loop_
_entity.id
_entity.type
_entity.pdbx_description
1 polymer ?
#
loop_
_entity_poly.entity_id
_entity_poly.type
_entity_poly.pdbx_seq_one_letter_code
_entity_poly.pdbx_strand_id
1 'polypeptide(L)'
;MIRLSFALLIASTLAGCAGLAPHSCLSGQQAMLSAELLFGRKIGDRIGISEAAFRRFVDEELTPRFPDGLTILDASGQYRDRERGRLIREPSKLVQIAISDEPANRDKLAAIAEAYKHRFHQQSVGVILKPVCASF
;
A
#
# COMPACT_ATOMS: atom_id res chain seq x y z
N MET A 1 45.36 -32.49 47.80
CA MET A 1 44.58 -31.23 47.80
C MET A 1 44.05 -31.00 46.39
N ILE A 2 42.84 -31.48 46.06
CA ILE A 2 42.21 -31.26 44.75
C ILE A 2 40.73 -30.99 45.00
N ARG A 3 40.31 -29.74 44.83
CA ARG A 3 38.90 -29.33 44.82
C ARG A 3 38.74 -28.01 44.05
N LEU A 4 37.83 -28.04 43.08
CA LEU A 4 37.18 -26.92 42.36
C LEU A 4 38.13 -26.11 41.44
N SER A 5 37.74 -25.65 40.25
CA SER A 5 36.44 -25.11 39.89
C SER A 5 36.13 -25.33 38.41
N PHE A 6 34.94 -25.87 38.19
CA PHE A 6 34.21 -25.86 36.93
C PHE A 6 33.75 -24.43 36.62
N ALA A 7 33.70 -24.11 35.33
CA ALA A 7 32.89 -23.06 34.71
C ALA A 7 33.16 -21.60 35.09
N LEU A 8 33.68 -20.82 34.13
CA LEU A 8 33.40 -19.39 34.07
C LEU A 8 33.06 -18.95 32.63
N LEU A 9 31.75 -18.96 32.38
CA LEU A 9 30.94 -18.01 31.61
C LEU A 9 31.44 -17.54 30.23
N ILE A 10 30.92 -18.20 29.20
CA ILE A 10 30.71 -17.61 27.87
C ILE A 10 29.57 -16.59 28.00
N ALA A 11 29.92 -15.31 28.16
CA ALA A 11 28.97 -14.22 28.12
C ALA A 11 28.40 -14.10 26.70
N SER A 12 27.20 -14.60 26.52
CA SER A 12 26.48 -14.63 25.26
C SER A 12 25.92 -13.24 24.96
N THR A 13 26.47 -12.55 23.97
CA THR A 13 25.94 -11.30 23.43
C THR A 13 24.67 -11.56 22.61
N LEU A 14 23.55 -11.84 23.27
CA LEU A 14 22.22 -11.72 22.66
C LEU A 14 21.70 -10.30 22.87
N ALA A 15 22.26 -9.33 22.15
CA ALA A 15 21.49 -8.13 21.81
C ALA A 15 20.53 -8.51 20.68
N GLY A 16 19.52 -9.32 21.04
CA GLY A 16 18.43 -9.71 20.16
C GLY A 16 17.65 -8.48 19.73
N CYS A 17 17.28 -8.45 18.45
CA CYS A 17 16.55 -7.41 17.76
C CYS A 17 15.63 -6.58 18.67
N ALA A 18 16.04 -5.35 18.99
CA ALA A 18 15.07 -4.32 19.36
C ALA A 18 14.19 -4.10 18.12
N GLY A 19 13.06 -4.80 18.06
CA GLY A 19 11.99 -4.47 17.14
C GLY A 19 11.70 -2.98 17.33
N LEU A 20 11.76 -2.21 16.24
CA LEU A 20 11.43 -0.80 16.24
C LEU A 20 10.16 -0.60 17.09
N ALA A 21 10.26 0.22 18.13
CA ALA A 21 9.11 0.51 18.96
C ALA A 21 7.95 0.95 18.05
N PRO A 22 6.72 0.43 18.25
CA PRO A 22 5.58 0.91 17.50
C PRO A 22 5.52 2.42 17.68
N HIS A 23 5.36 3.14 16.58
CA HIS A 23 5.20 4.59 16.61
C HIS A 23 3.97 4.87 17.48
N SER A 24 4.19 5.27 18.74
CA SER A 24 3.11 5.49 19.68
C SER A 24 2.40 6.77 19.27
N CYS A 25 1.17 6.62 18.77
CA CYS A 25 0.35 7.74 18.35
C CYS A 25 0.01 8.66 19.52
N LEU A 26 -0.21 9.94 19.21
CA LEU A 26 -0.62 10.91 20.22
C LEU A 26 -2.02 10.58 20.74
N SER A 27 -2.37 11.12 21.92
CA SER A 27 -3.71 10.96 22.49
C SER A 27 -4.78 11.42 21.49
N GLY A 28 -5.78 10.58 21.25
CA GLY A 28 -6.85 10.82 20.26
C GLY A 28 -6.53 10.35 18.84
N GLN A 29 -5.32 9.86 18.57
CA GLN A 29 -4.95 9.23 17.31
C GLN A 29 -4.83 7.71 17.47
N GLN A 30 -5.03 6.99 16.37
CA GLN A 30 -4.92 5.54 16.28
C GLN A 30 -3.84 5.15 15.28
N ALA A 31 -3.12 4.07 15.56
CA ALA A 31 -2.20 3.47 14.61
C ALA A 31 -3.00 2.81 13.47
N MET A 32 -2.73 3.26 12.24
CA MET A 32 -3.44 2.86 11.03
C MET A 32 -2.44 2.70 9.87
N LEU A 33 -2.93 2.27 8.71
CA LEU A 33 -2.20 2.33 7.46
C LEU A 33 -2.83 3.39 6.54
N SER A 34 -2.01 4.24 5.93
CA SER A 34 -2.36 4.98 4.73
C SER A 34 -2.08 4.08 3.53
N ALA A 35 -3.14 3.58 2.91
CA ALA A 35 -3.08 2.87 1.64
C ALA A 35 -3.17 3.85 0.47
N GLU A 36 -2.24 3.76 -0.46
CA GLU A 36 -2.26 4.50 -1.72
C GLU A 36 -2.35 3.51 -2.88
N LEU A 37 -3.39 3.64 -3.72
CA LEU A 37 -3.53 2.92 -4.97
C LEU A 37 -3.25 3.85 -6.15
N LEU A 38 -2.34 3.42 -7.03
CA LEU A 38 -1.87 4.18 -8.19
C LEU A 38 -2.42 3.56 -9.47
N PHE A 39 -3.33 4.27 -10.13
CA PHE A 39 -4.04 3.80 -11.32
C PHE A 39 -3.56 4.53 -12.57
N GLY A 40 -2.93 3.79 -13.48
CA GLY A 40 -2.66 4.24 -14.85
C GLY A 40 -3.96 4.33 -15.66
N ARG A 41 -4.02 5.25 -16.63
CA ARG A 41 -5.21 5.50 -17.45
C ARG A 41 -4.99 5.35 -18.95
N LYS A 42 -3.75 5.06 -19.36
CA LYS A 42 -3.49 4.70 -20.75
C LYS A 42 -3.75 3.22 -20.99
N ILE A 43 -4.36 2.91 -22.12
CA ILE A 43 -4.43 1.55 -22.66
C ILE A 43 -3.59 1.56 -23.94
N GLY A 44 -2.44 0.90 -23.89
CA GLY A 44 -1.37 1.12 -24.87
C GLY A 44 -0.87 2.57 -24.81
N ASP A 45 -0.77 3.25 -25.97
CA ASP A 45 -0.27 4.62 -26.04
C ASP A 45 -1.34 5.72 -25.88
N ARG A 46 -2.63 5.36 -25.80
CA ARG A 46 -3.76 6.31 -25.76
C ARG A 46 -4.42 6.36 -24.40
N ILE A 47 -5.03 7.50 -24.05
CA ILE A 47 -5.93 7.58 -22.90
C ILE A 47 -7.09 6.63 -23.17
N GLY A 48 -7.14 5.52 -22.43
CA GLY A 48 -8.17 4.48 -22.58
C GLY A 48 -9.24 4.53 -21.50
N ILE A 49 -8.97 5.24 -20.40
CA ILE A 49 -9.85 5.29 -19.23
C ILE A 49 -10.29 6.74 -18.98
N SER A 50 -11.54 7.04 -19.31
CA SER A 50 -12.13 8.37 -19.11
C SER A 50 -12.40 8.66 -17.63
N GLU A 51 -12.63 9.93 -17.30
CA GLU A 51 -13.04 10.35 -15.94
C GLU A 51 -14.31 9.62 -15.47
N ALA A 52 -15.30 9.53 -16.35
CA ALA A 52 -16.57 8.86 -16.04
C ALA A 52 -16.40 7.35 -15.86
N ALA A 53 -15.52 6.72 -16.64
CA ALA A 53 -15.22 5.29 -16.49
C ALA A 53 -14.49 5.02 -15.17
N PHE A 54 -13.53 5.88 -14.80
CA PHE A 54 -12.85 5.77 -13.52
C PHE A 54 -13.80 5.99 -12.34
N ARG A 55 -14.64 7.03 -12.38
CA ARG A 55 -15.65 7.29 -11.34
C ARG A 55 -16.56 6.09 -11.12
N ARG A 56 -17.07 5.49 -12.20
CA ARG A 56 -17.90 4.28 -12.12
C ARG A 56 -17.16 3.11 -11.48
N PHE A 57 -15.88 2.93 -11.80
CA PHE A 57 -15.06 1.92 -11.15
C PHE A 57 -14.92 2.19 -9.64
N VAL A 58 -14.75 3.44 -9.22
CA VAL A 58 -14.77 3.79 -7.79
C VAL A 58 -16.10 3.41 -7.15
N ASP A 59 -17.21 3.81 -7.74
CA ASP A 59 -18.55 3.59 -7.20
C ASP A 59 -18.88 2.09 -7.07
N GLU A 60 -18.42 1.26 -8.01
CA GLU A 60 -18.70 -0.18 -8.04
C GLU A 60 -17.67 -1.02 -7.25
N GLU A 61 -16.41 -0.62 -7.22
CA GLU A 61 -15.34 -1.47 -6.68
C GLU A 61 -14.69 -0.93 -5.40
N LEU A 62 -14.54 0.38 -5.27
CA LEU A 62 -13.85 0.97 -4.11
C LEU A 62 -14.83 1.28 -2.99
N THR A 63 -15.86 2.07 -3.28
CA THR A 63 -16.83 2.55 -2.28
C THR A 63 -17.50 1.42 -1.50
N PRO A 64 -17.94 0.31 -2.12
CA PRO A 64 -18.54 -0.80 -1.36
C PRO A 64 -17.57 -1.54 -0.43
N ARG A 65 -16.25 -1.49 -0.71
CA ARG A 65 -15.21 -2.15 0.11
C ARG A 65 -14.70 -1.24 1.23
N PHE A 66 -14.75 0.08 1.00
CA PHE A 66 -14.31 1.12 1.92
C PHE A 66 -15.41 2.19 2.08
N PRO A 67 -16.55 1.85 2.72
CA PRO A 67 -17.69 2.75 2.85
C PRO A 67 -17.42 3.97 3.73
N ASP A 68 -16.43 3.88 4.62
CA ASP A 68 -16.06 4.95 5.55
C ASP A 68 -15.39 6.15 4.86
N GLY A 69 -14.90 5.95 3.63
CA GLY A 69 -14.40 7.03 2.78
C GLY A 69 -13.04 6.76 2.14
N LEU A 70 -12.73 7.59 1.16
CA LEU A 70 -11.48 7.60 0.40
C LEU A 70 -11.28 8.99 -0.23
N THR A 71 -10.04 9.31 -0.58
CA THR A 71 -9.68 10.53 -1.30
C THR A 71 -9.12 10.18 -2.67
N ILE A 72 -9.57 10.89 -3.71
CA ILE A 72 -9.09 10.71 -5.09
C ILE A 72 -8.34 11.95 -5.51
N LEU A 73 -7.12 11.79 -6.03
CA LEU A 73 -6.31 12.86 -6.58
C LEU A 73 -6.00 12.62 -8.06
N ASP A 74 -6.02 13.70 -8.84
CA ASP A 74 -5.46 13.71 -10.19
C ASP A 74 -3.93 13.67 -10.13
N ALA A 75 -3.34 12.77 -10.91
CA ALA A 75 -1.90 12.57 -10.94
C ALA A 75 -1.37 12.42 -12.37
N SER A 76 -0.06 12.55 -12.51
CA SER A 76 0.68 12.25 -13.76
C SER A 76 1.75 11.22 -13.45
N GLY A 77 1.53 9.99 -13.89
CA GLY A 77 2.43 8.86 -13.68
C GLY A 77 3.53 8.79 -14.72
N GLN A 78 4.69 8.28 -14.32
CA GLN A 78 5.76 7.92 -15.25
C GLN A 78 6.36 6.58 -14.84
N TYR A 79 6.50 5.66 -15.78
CA TYR A 79 7.14 4.37 -15.53
C TYR A 79 7.92 3.91 -16.74
N ARG A 80 8.90 3.02 -16.52
CA ARG A 80 9.64 2.39 -17.61
C ARG A 80 8.90 1.13 -18.03
N ASP A 81 8.38 1.13 -19.26
CA ASP A 81 7.89 -0.08 -19.90
C ASP A 81 9.09 -1.02 -20.08
N ARG A 82 9.07 -2.16 -19.37
CA ARG A 82 10.16 -3.13 -19.35
C ARG A 82 10.25 -3.93 -20.65
N GLU A 83 9.14 -4.10 -21.35
CA GLU A 83 9.07 -4.84 -22.62
C GLU A 83 9.59 -3.98 -23.77
N ARG A 84 9.16 -2.70 -23.81
CA ARG A 84 9.54 -1.77 -24.89
C ARG A 84 10.76 -0.90 -24.58
N GLY A 85 11.28 -0.96 -23.35
CA GLY A 85 12.45 -0.21 -22.90
C GLY A 85 12.27 1.31 -22.79
N ARG A 86 11.05 1.83 -22.99
CA ARG A 86 10.77 3.27 -23.09
C ARG A 86 10.13 3.82 -21.82
N LEU A 87 10.39 5.11 -21.52
CA LEU A 87 9.67 5.83 -20.48
C LEU A 87 8.26 6.18 -20.98
N ILE A 88 7.25 5.69 -20.27
CA ILE A 88 5.85 6.02 -20.49
C ILE A 88 5.46 7.13 -19.51
N ARG A 89 4.71 8.10 -20.01
CA ARG A 89 4.04 9.14 -19.21
C ARG A 89 2.55 9.01 -19.43
N GLU A 90 1.77 9.08 -18.37
CA GLU A 90 0.33 8.94 -18.48
C GLU A 90 -0.44 9.78 -17.45
N PRO A 91 -1.66 10.22 -17.79
CA PRO A 91 -2.63 10.61 -16.77
C PRO A 91 -2.87 9.44 -15.82
N SER A 92 -2.96 9.72 -14.53
CA SER A 92 -3.17 8.72 -13.50
C SER A 92 -4.16 9.21 -12.46
N LYS A 93 -4.63 8.30 -11.62
CA LYS A 93 -5.35 8.61 -10.38
C LYS A 93 -4.60 8.03 -9.21
N LEU A 94 -4.51 8.79 -8.13
CA LEU A 94 -4.14 8.26 -6.82
C LEU A 94 -5.40 8.16 -5.98
N VAL A 95 -5.64 6.99 -5.38
CA VAL A 95 -6.64 6.85 -4.34
C VAL A 95 -5.94 6.62 -3.01
N GLN A 96 -6.25 7.46 -2.03
CA GLN A 96 -5.73 7.34 -0.67
C GLN A 96 -6.86 6.90 0.27
N ILE A 97 -6.57 5.92 1.12
CA ILE A 97 -7.51 5.34 2.09
C ILE A 97 -6.77 5.13 3.41
N ALA A 98 -7.34 5.58 4.51
CA ALA A 98 -6.88 5.21 5.84
C ALA A 98 -7.61 3.95 6.30
N ILE A 99 -6.87 2.93 6.71
CA ILE A 99 -7.42 1.62 7.08
C ILE A 99 -6.79 1.12 8.38
N SER A 100 -7.50 0.29 9.15
CA SER A 100 -6.86 -0.48 10.21
C SER A 100 -5.85 -1.48 9.63
N ASP A 101 -4.80 -1.77 10.40
CA ASP A 101 -3.76 -2.73 10.02
C ASP A 101 -4.25 -4.18 10.20
N GLU A 102 -5.12 -4.60 9.29
CA GLU A 102 -5.74 -5.93 9.30
C GLU A 102 -5.52 -6.66 7.97
N PRO A 103 -5.41 -8.01 7.97
CA PRO A 103 -5.32 -8.80 6.73
C PRO A 103 -6.50 -8.55 5.78
N ALA A 104 -7.72 -8.47 6.31
CA ALA A 104 -8.92 -8.28 5.49
C ALA A 104 -8.90 -6.97 4.66
N ASN A 105 -8.30 -5.90 5.19
CA ASN A 105 -8.18 -4.65 4.43
C ASN A 105 -7.14 -4.78 3.31
N ARG A 106 -6.06 -5.54 3.52
CA ARG A 106 -5.08 -5.84 2.45
C ARG A 106 -5.71 -6.67 1.33
N ASP A 107 -6.56 -7.64 1.69
CA ASP A 107 -7.28 -8.46 0.70
C ASP A 107 -8.25 -7.61 -0.13
N LYS A 108 -8.97 -6.66 0.49
CA LYS A 108 -9.81 -5.69 -0.24
C LYS A 108 -9.00 -4.86 -1.24
N LEU A 109 -7.84 -4.34 -0.83
CA LEU A 109 -6.96 -3.56 -1.70
C LEU A 109 -6.45 -4.39 -2.88
N ALA A 110 -6.04 -5.63 -2.63
CA ALA A 110 -5.61 -6.57 -3.67
C ALA A 110 -6.76 -6.86 -4.65
N ALA A 111 -7.98 -7.09 -4.15
CA ALA A 111 -9.15 -7.32 -4.98
C ALA A 111 -9.48 -6.13 -5.88
N ILE A 112 -9.33 -4.89 -5.38
CA ILE A 112 -9.50 -3.67 -6.19
C ILE A 112 -8.44 -3.60 -7.29
N ALA A 113 -7.17 -3.87 -6.96
CA ALA A 113 -6.09 -3.89 -7.94
C ALA A 113 -6.35 -4.93 -9.05
N GLU A 114 -6.76 -6.15 -8.70
CA GLU A 114 -7.12 -7.18 -9.67
C GLU A 114 -8.33 -6.80 -10.53
N ALA A 115 -9.39 -6.26 -9.90
CA ALA A 115 -10.58 -5.80 -10.62
C ALA A 115 -10.25 -4.72 -11.65
N TYR A 116 -9.37 -3.77 -11.31
CA TYR A 116 -8.93 -2.73 -12.25
C TYR A 116 -8.14 -3.31 -13.42
N LYS A 117 -7.18 -4.19 -13.13
CA LYS A 117 -6.37 -4.87 -14.15
C LYS A 117 -7.23 -5.67 -15.12
N HIS A 118 -8.18 -6.45 -14.59
CA HIS A 118 -9.10 -7.23 -15.40
C HIS A 118 -10.01 -6.34 -16.25
N ARG A 119 -10.66 -5.34 -15.63
CA ARG A 119 -11.66 -4.49 -16.29
C ARG A 119 -11.07 -3.60 -17.39
N PHE A 120 -9.85 -3.09 -17.20
CA PHE A 120 -9.23 -2.15 -18.13
C PHE A 120 -7.97 -2.68 -18.82
N HIS A 121 -7.70 -3.97 -18.70
CA HIS A 121 -6.53 -4.65 -19.28
C HIS A 121 -5.19 -3.98 -18.92
N GLN A 122 -5.07 -3.54 -17.68
CA GLN A 122 -3.84 -2.93 -17.16
C GLN A 122 -2.84 -3.99 -16.71
N GLN A 123 -1.55 -3.71 -16.88
CA GLN A 123 -0.48 -4.61 -16.44
C GLN A 123 -0.33 -4.60 -14.91
N SER A 124 -0.57 -3.45 -14.27
CA SER A 124 -0.37 -3.29 -12.83
C SER A 124 -1.24 -2.18 -12.24
N VAL A 125 -1.42 -2.25 -10.92
CA VAL A 125 -1.86 -1.15 -10.07
C VAL A 125 -0.85 -1.07 -8.93
N GLY A 126 -0.29 0.11 -8.69
CA GLY A 126 0.63 0.30 -7.57
C GLY A 126 -0.16 0.30 -6.26
N VAL A 127 0.28 -0.45 -5.26
CA VAL A 127 -0.30 -0.42 -3.90
C VAL A 127 0.83 -0.13 -2.92
N ILE A 128 0.69 0.95 -2.16
CA ILE A 128 1.67 1.36 -1.14
C ILE A 128 0.96 1.43 0.20
N LEU A 129 1.55 0.81 1.22
CA LEU A 129 1.06 0.86 2.60
C LEU A 129 2.09 1.58 3.47
N LYS A 130 1.65 2.62 4.18
CA LYS A 130 2.50 3.39 5.11
C LYS A 130 1.87 3.36 6.50
N PRO A 131 2.58 2.95 7.56
CA PRO A 131 2.13 3.14 8.93
C PRO A 131 1.93 4.63 9.23
N VAL A 132 0.80 4.99 9.80
CA VAL A 132 0.44 6.38 10.15
C VAL A 132 -0.30 6.42 11.47
N CYS A 133 -0.28 7.59 12.12
CA CYS A 133 -1.22 7.92 13.18
C CYS A 133 -2.32 8.78 12.59
N ALA A 134 -3.58 8.37 12.75
CA ALA A 134 -4.73 9.07 12.17
C ALA A 134 -5.87 9.22 13.19
N SER A 135 -6.74 10.20 12.94
CA SER A 135 -7.95 10.51 13.72
C SER A 135 -9.01 11.03 12.76
N PHE A 136 -10.27 10.67 12.99
CA PHE A 136 -11.43 11.07 12.18
C PHE A 136 -12.48 11.72 13.06
#